data_AF-A0A7Z1SZD5-F1
#
_entry.id   AF-A0A7Z1SZD5-F1
#
_cell.length_a   1.000
_cell.length_b   1.000
_cell.length_c   1.000
_cell.angle_alpha   90.00
_cell.angle_beta   90.00
_cell.angle_gamma   90.00
#
_symmetry.space_group_name_H-M   'P 1'
#
loop_
_entity.id
_entity.type
_entity.pdbx_description
1 polymer ?
#
loop_
_entity_poly.entity_id
_entity_poly.type
_entity_poly.pdbx_seq_one_letter_code
_entity_poly.pdbx_strand_id
1 'polypeptide(L)'
;MILKPMGTPGKCPAHERAWAPEEEELVLSLYGKKNLTEIAALLPAPGRSADAVAHKLQFLRERFPDQIGYMRPRYTQEQDNFIRKNCHTMTAEEIGNQLTPRRTISSVMHRARRLGISLYK
;
A
#
# COMPACT_ATOMS: atom_id res chain seq x y z
N MET A 1 12.30 -32.34 18.32
CA MET A 1 12.55 -31.88 16.94
C MET A 1 13.64 -30.83 16.98
N ILE A 2 14.71 -30.98 16.19
CA ILE A 2 15.76 -29.96 16.08
C ILE A 2 15.48 -29.19 14.80
N LEU A 3 15.05 -27.93 14.91
CA LEU A 3 14.86 -27.05 13.76
C LEU A 3 16.23 -26.67 13.19
N LYS A 4 16.34 -26.63 11.87
CA LYS A 4 17.54 -26.12 11.21
C LYS A 4 17.70 -24.63 11.53
N PRO A 5 18.93 -24.13 11.72
CA PRO A 5 19.17 -22.71 11.92
C PRO A 5 18.63 -21.92 10.72
N MET A 6 17.87 -20.86 10.99
CA MET A 6 17.34 -19.96 9.97
C MET A 6 18.41 -18.95 9.54
N GLY A 7 18.56 -18.73 8.24
CA GLY A 7 19.49 -17.74 7.68
C GLY A 7 20.96 -18.18 7.67
N THR A 8 21.84 -17.26 7.27
CA THR A 8 23.30 -17.47 7.26
C THR A 8 23.91 -16.69 8.43
N PRO A 9 24.65 -17.34 9.36
CA PRO A 9 25.26 -16.63 10.49
C PRO A 9 26.11 -15.43 10.03
N GLY A 10 25.94 -14.28 10.68
CA GLY A 10 26.64 -13.03 10.34
C GLY A 10 26.09 -12.28 9.12
N LYS A 11 25.07 -12.81 8.43
CA LYS A 11 24.40 -12.12 7.31
C LYS A 11 22.97 -11.77 7.69
N CYS A 12 22.67 -10.48 7.71
CA CYS A 12 21.30 -9.98 7.89
C CYS A 12 20.39 -10.54 6.79
N PRO A 13 19.20 -11.05 7.12
CA PRO A 13 18.22 -11.46 6.13
C PRO A 13 17.92 -10.34 5.12
N ALA A 14 17.71 -10.67 3.85
CA ALA A 14 17.51 -9.67 2.80
C ALA A 14 16.31 -8.73 3.08
N HIS A 15 15.28 -9.22 3.77
CA HIS A 15 14.11 -8.44 4.16
C HIS A 15 14.35 -7.54 5.39
N GLU A 16 15.37 -7.83 6.20
CA GLU A 16 15.77 -7.01 7.35
C GLU A 16 16.93 -6.05 7.02
N ARG A 17 17.48 -6.12 5.80
CA ARG A 17 18.58 -5.26 5.35
C ARG A 17 18.19 -3.78 5.48
N ALA A 18 18.98 -3.01 6.21
CA ALA A 18 18.83 -1.56 6.36
C ALA A 18 18.88 -0.83 5.00
N TRP A 19 18.12 0.26 4.88
CA TRP A 19 18.11 1.13 3.69
C TRP A 19 19.30 2.08 3.73
N ALA A 20 20.07 2.13 2.65
CA ALA A 20 21.13 3.12 2.50
C ALA A 20 20.52 4.51 2.19
N PRO A 21 21.15 5.62 2.60
CA PRO A 21 20.67 6.97 2.29
C PRO A 21 20.47 7.22 0.78
N GLU A 22 21.35 6.66 -0.05
CA GLU A 22 21.30 6.79 -1.51
C GLU A 22 20.10 6.04 -2.10
N GLU A 23 19.75 4.88 -1.54
CA GLU A 23 18.53 4.15 -1.92
C GLU A 23 17.27 4.96 -1.58
N GLU A 24 17.27 5.62 -0.42
CA GLU A 24 16.15 6.45 0.05
C GLU A 24 15.95 7.69 -0.83
N GLU A 25 17.04 8.39 -1.15
CA GLU A 25 17.01 9.56 -2.05
C GLU A 25 16.52 9.18 -3.46
N LEU A 26 16.96 8.03 -3.98
CA LEU A 26 16.50 7.54 -5.26
C LEU A 26 14.99 7.24 -5.24
N VAL A 27 14.49 6.57 -4.19
CA VAL A 27 13.05 6.31 -4.03
C VAL A 27 12.25 7.62 -3.98
N LEU A 28 12.73 8.63 -3.25
CA LEU A 28 12.09 9.94 -3.16
C LEU A 28 12.04 10.64 -4.53
N SER A 29 13.16 10.66 -5.27
CA SER A 29 13.25 11.36 -6.55
C SER A 29 12.36 10.74 -7.66
N LEU A 30 12.10 9.43 -7.57
CA LEU A 30 11.29 8.67 -8.52
C LEU A 30 9.82 8.55 -8.10
N TYR A 31 9.49 8.85 -6.85
CA TYR A 31 8.12 8.81 -6.35
C TYR A 31 7.21 9.72 -7.18
N GLY A 32 6.06 9.18 -7.61
CA GLY A 32 5.12 9.88 -8.49
C GLY A 32 5.49 9.90 -9.98
N LYS A 33 6.74 9.56 -10.35
CA LYS A 33 7.20 9.47 -11.75
C LYS A 33 7.21 8.05 -12.30
N LYS A 34 7.39 7.05 -11.42
CA LYS A 34 7.52 5.63 -11.77
C LYS A 34 6.64 4.75 -10.88
N ASN A 35 6.28 3.58 -11.39
CA ASN A 35 5.60 2.58 -10.57
C ASN A 35 6.59 1.86 -9.63
N LEU A 36 6.07 1.15 -8.62
CA LEU A 36 6.90 0.51 -7.58
C LEU A 36 7.88 -0.54 -8.15
N THR A 37 7.48 -1.26 -9.19
CA THR A 37 8.32 -2.26 -9.87
C THR A 37 9.47 -1.62 -10.64
N GLU A 38 9.23 -0.49 -11.29
CA GLU A 38 10.26 0.29 -11.98
C GLU A 38 11.24 0.92 -10.99
N ILE A 39 10.74 1.46 -9.86
CA ILE A 39 11.61 2.00 -8.80
C ILE A 39 12.51 0.89 -8.26
N ALA A 40 11.94 -0.28 -7.97
CA ALA A 40 12.68 -1.44 -7.49
C ALA A 40 13.79 -1.88 -8.45
N ALA A 41 13.51 -1.87 -9.77
CA ALA A 41 14.47 -2.25 -10.80
C ALA A 41 15.63 -1.25 -10.97
N LEU A 42 15.45 0.01 -10.57
CA LEU A 42 16.46 1.06 -10.67
C LEU A 42 17.37 1.16 -9.43
N LEU A 43 17.03 0.45 -8.34
CA LEU A 43 17.84 0.47 -7.13
C LEU A 43 19.16 -0.29 -7.34
N PRO A 44 20.28 0.23 -6.78
CA PRO A 44 21.59 -0.39 -6.94
C PRO A 44 21.64 -1.79 -6.30
N ALA A 45 22.55 -2.64 -6.79
CA ALA A 45 22.76 -3.99 -6.27
C ALA A 45 23.01 -3.95 -4.74
N PRO A 46 22.42 -4.88 -3.95
CA PRO A 46 21.75 -6.11 -4.38
C PRO A 46 20.28 -5.92 -4.82
N GLY A 47 19.78 -4.68 -4.91
CA GLY A 47 18.41 -4.37 -5.30
C GLY A 47 17.41 -4.54 -4.16
N ARG A 48 16.13 -4.30 -4.48
CA ARG A 48 14.98 -4.46 -3.59
C ARG A 48 13.76 -4.97 -4.37
N SER A 49 12.80 -5.57 -3.68
CA SER A 49 11.51 -5.89 -4.28
C SER A 49 10.59 -4.66 -4.31
N ALA A 50 9.56 -4.70 -5.16
CA ALA A 50 8.51 -3.68 -5.18
C ALA A 50 7.81 -3.54 -3.81
N ASP A 51 7.61 -4.66 -3.10
CA ASP A 51 7.06 -4.66 -1.74
C ASP A 51 7.98 -3.94 -0.76
N ALA A 52 9.29 -4.16 -0.82
CA ALA A 52 10.23 -3.45 0.04
C ALA A 52 10.17 -1.93 -0.19
N VAL A 53 10.04 -1.49 -1.45
CA VAL A 53 9.83 -0.08 -1.80
C VAL A 53 8.49 0.42 -1.23
N ALA A 54 7.41 -0.36 -1.33
CA ALA A 54 6.10 -0.02 -0.78
C ALA A 54 6.15 0.20 0.74
N HIS A 55 6.81 -0.72 1.46
CA HIS A 55 7.04 -0.60 2.90
C HIS A 55 7.91 0.62 3.24
N LYS A 56 8.98 0.88 2.48
CA LYS A 56 9.82 2.06 2.68
C LYS A 56 9.02 3.36 2.50
N LEU A 57 8.18 3.45 1.47
CA LEU A 57 7.31 4.61 1.23
C LEU A 57 6.31 4.84 2.37
N GLN A 58 5.90 3.80 3.11
CA GLN A 58 5.08 3.98 4.31
C GLN A 58 5.84 4.75 5.39
N PHE A 59 7.08 4.37 5.68
CA PHE A 59 7.92 5.08 6.66
C PHE A 59 8.27 6.49 6.18
N LEU A 60 8.60 6.65 4.90
CA LEU A 60 8.92 7.96 4.34
C LEU A 60 7.74 8.92 4.34
N ARG A 61 6.50 8.40 4.21
CA ARG A 61 5.28 9.20 4.36
C ARG A 61 5.12 9.78 5.76
N GLU A 62 5.51 9.05 6.80
CA GLU A 62 5.47 9.54 8.18
C GLU A 62 6.52 10.62 8.42
N ARG A 63 7.71 10.47 7.81
CA ARG A 63 8.82 11.42 7.92
C ARG A 63 8.64 12.67 7.06
N PHE A 64 8.05 12.54 5.87
CA PHE A 64 7.90 13.59 4.87
C PHE A 64 6.45 13.66 4.35
N PRO A 65 5.47 14.01 5.21
CA PRO A 65 4.04 13.98 4.86
C PRO A 65 3.67 14.92 3.71
N ASP A 66 4.39 16.03 3.54
CA ASP A 66 4.15 17.00 2.46
C ASP A 66 4.70 16.54 1.10
N GLN A 67 5.65 15.60 1.09
CA GLN A 67 6.29 15.10 -0.14
C GLN A 67 5.70 13.76 -0.58
N ILE A 68 5.37 12.88 0.37
CA ILE A 68 4.84 11.54 0.08
C ILE A 68 3.43 11.41 0.64
N GLY A 69 2.44 11.66 -0.21
CA GLY A 69 1.04 11.38 0.10
C GLY A 69 0.70 9.89 0.06
N TYR A 70 -0.57 9.56 0.31
CA TYR A 70 -1.12 8.27 -0.11
C TYR A 70 -1.47 8.33 -1.60
N MET A 71 -0.97 7.39 -2.41
CA MET A 71 -1.33 7.31 -3.83
C MET A 71 -2.85 7.18 -4.05
N ARG A 72 -3.56 6.60 -3.09
CA ARG A 72 -5.03 6.50 -3.09
C ARG A 72 -5.58 7.23 -1.88
N PRO A 73 -6.56 8.13 -2.04
CA PRO A 73 -7.19 8.82 -0.92
C PRO A 73 -7.75 7.81 0.08
N ARG A 74 -7.64 8.07 1.38
CA ARG A 74 -8.24 7.21 2.41
C ARG A 74 -9.77 7.30 2.35
N TYR A 75 -10.46 6.27 2.85
CA TYR A 75 -11.91 6.36 3.05
C TYR A 75 -12.20 7.32 4.19
N THR A 76 -13.13 8.25 3.97
CA THR A 76 -13.64 9.13 5.02
C THR A 76 -14.78 8.46 5.76
N GLN A 77 -15.15 9.01 6.92
CA GLN A 77 -16.27 8.50 7.70
C GLN A 77 -17.60 8.63 6.94
N GLU A 78 -17.77 9.68 6.15
CA GLU A 78 -18.93 9.92 5.31
C GLU A 78 -19.04 8.83 4.23
N GLN A 79 -17.91 8.46 3.61
CA GLN A 79 -17.87 7.38 2.63
C GLN A 79 -18.23 6.03 3.26
N ASP A 80 -17.74 5.75 4.47
CA ASP A 80 -18.11 4.54 5.21
C ASP A 80 -19.59 4.51 5.59
N ASN A 81 -20.14 5.63 6.02
CA ASN A 81 -21.55 5.78 6.34
C ASN A 81 -22.42 5.57 5.09
N PHE A 82 -21.97 6.08 3.94
CA PHE A 82 -22.62 5.88 2.65
C PHE A 82 -22.63 4.39 2.24
N ILE A 83 -21.49 3.70 2.37
CA ILE A 83 -21.40 2.25 2.12
C ILE A 83 -22.38 1.49 3.02
N ARG A 84 -22.40 1.81 4.32
CA ARG A 84 -23.30 1.15 5.29
C ARG A 84 -24.77 1.37 4.96
N LYS A 85 -25.15 2.60 4.60
CA LYS A 85 -26.54 2.94 4.27
C LYS A 85 -27.04 2.20 3.04
N ASN A 86 -26.17 1.95 2.05
CA ASN A 86 -26.56 1.39 0.75
C ASN A 86 -26.15 -0.07 0.55
N CYS A 87 -25.70 -0.76 1.60
CA CYS A 87 -25.16 -2.12 1.48
C CYS A 87 -26.17 -3.17 0.99
N HIS A 88 -27.47 -2.92 1.16
CA HIS A 88 -28.56 -3.80 0.71
C HIS A 88 -29.26 -3.32 -0.55
N THR A 89 -28.95 -2.11 -1.04
CA THR A 89 -29.65 -1.46 -2.15
C THR A 89 -28.78 -1.26 -3.39
N MET A 90 -27.46 -1.23 -3.22
CA MET A 90 -26.51 -0.95 -4.28
C MET A 90 -25.39 -2.00 -4.32
N THR A 91 -24.94 -2.30 -5.52
CA THR A 91 -23.75 -3.09 -5.78
C THR A 91 -22.48 -2.31 -5.43
N ALA A 92 -21.36 -3.03 -5.24
CA ALA A 92 -20.06 -2.41 -5.00
C ALA A 92 -19.62 -1.47 -6.14
N GLU A 93 -20.05 -1.74 -7.38
CA GLU A 93 -19.79 -0.90 -8.54
C GLU A 93 -20.55 0.43 -8.47
N GLU A 94 -21.86 0.38 -8.23
CA GLU A 94 -22.70 1.57 -8.11
C GLU A 94 -22.24 2.45 -6.95
N ILE A 95 -21.92 1.83 -5.79
CA ILE A 95 -21.34 2.55 -4.65
C ILE A 95 -20.03 3.22 -5.07
N GLY A 96 -19.13 2.48 -5.73
CA GLY A 96 -17.84 3.01 -6.16
C GLY A 96 -17.95 4.19 -7.13
N ASN A 97 -18.96 4.17 -8.00
CA ASN A 97 -19.26 5.24 -8.96
C ASN A 97 -19.85 6.49 -8.30
N GLN A 98 -20.60 6.35 -7.20
CA GLN A 98 -21.20 7.48 -6.47
C GLN A 98 -20.29 8.12 -5.41
N LEU A 99 -19.25 7.42 -4.97
CA LEU A 99 -18.28 7.99 -4.04
C LEU A 99 -17.38 9.02 -4.73
N THR A 100 -17.09 10.12 -4.02
CA THR A 100 -16.11 11.12 -4.44
C THR A 100 -14.92 11.10 -3.47
N PRO A 101 -13.69 10.80 -3.92
CA PRO A 101 -13.32 10.41 -5.28
C PRO A 101 -13.82 8.99 -5.64
N ARG A 102 -14.01 8.75 -6.94
CA ARG A 102 -14.49 7.47 -7.48
C ARG A 102 -13.63 6.30 -6.98
N ARG A 103 -14.29 5.20 -6.62
CA ARG A 103 -13.63 3.99 -6.11
C ARG A 103 -13.88 2.81 -7.04
N THR A 104 -12.89 1.93 -7.14
CA THR A 104 -13.05 0.67 -7.87
C THR A 104 -13.87 -0.33 -7.06
N ILE A 105 -14.48 -1.29 -7.75
CA ILE A 105 -15.26 -2.40 -7.15
C ILE A 105 -14.44 -3.09 -6.05
N SER A 106 -13.21 -3.50 -6.36
CA SER A 106 -12.33 -4.19 -5.41
C SER A 106 -12.01 -3.34 -4.17
N SER A 107 -11.86 -2.01 -4.33
CA SER A 107 -11.64 -1.08 -3.21
C SER A 107 -12.84 -1.05 -2.28
N VAL A 108 -14.05 -0.94 -2.85
CA VAL A 108 -15.30 -0.91 -2.08
C VAL A 108 -15.53 -2.23 -1.37
N MET A 109 -15.34 -3.38 -2.04
CA MET A 109 -15.46 -4.70 -1.42
C MET A 109 -14.48 -4.90 -0.25
N HIS A 110 -13.21 -4.52 -0.43
CA HIS A 110 -12.22 -4.58 0.64
C HIS A 110 -12.60 -3.69 1.82
N ARG A 111 -13.15 -2.50 1.55
CA ARG A 111 -13.60 -1.59 2.60
C ARG A 111 -14.81 -2.15 3.35
N ALA A 112 -15.82 -2.65 2.63
CA ALA A 112 -17.00 -3.27 3.22
C ALA A 112 -16.64 -4.45 4.14
N ARG A 113 -15.75 -5.35 3.68
CA ARG A 113 -15.22 -6.45 4.51
C ARG A 113 -14.57 -5.94 5.80
N ARG A 114 -13.77 -4.87 5.72
CA ARG A 114 -13.14 -4.25 6.88
C ARG A 114 -14.13 -3.59 7.85
N LEU A 115 -15.29 -3.15 7.35
CA LEU A 115 -16.37 -2.59 8.15
C LEU A 115 -17.31 -3.68 8.71
N GLY A 116 -17.10 -4.95 8.37
CA GLY A 116 -18.00 -6.06 8.74
C GLY A 116 -19.32 -6.05 7.96
N ILE A 117 -19.35 -5.44 6.77
CA ILE A 117 -20.55 -5.26 5.96
C ILE A 117 -20.51 -6.25 4.78
N SER A 118 -21.58 -7.00 4.59
CA SER A 118 -21.82 -7.74 3.34
C SER A 118 -22.56 -6.83 2.38
N LEU A 119 -22.00 -6.65 1.18
CA LEU A 119 -22.72 -5.98 0.10
C LEU A 119 -23.62 -7.03 -0.57
N TYR A 120 -24.88 -6.66 -0.75
CA TYR A 120 -25.85 -7.50 -1.43
C TYR A 120 -25.54 -7.57 -2.94
N LYS A 121 -25.91 -8.69 -3.55
CA LYS A 121 -25.72 -8.95 -4.98
C LYS A 121 -27.08 -9.22 -5.61
#